data_AF-A0A4Y4BCZ9-F1
#
_entry.id   AF-A0A4Y4BCZ9-F1
#
_cell.length_a   1.000
_cell.length_b   1.000
_cell.length_c   1.000
_cell.angle_alpha   90.00
_cell.angle_beta   90.00
_cell.angle_gamma   90.00
#
_symmetry.space_group_name_H-M   'P 1'
#
loop_
_entity.id
_entity.type
_entity.pdbx_description
1 polymer ?
#
loop_
_entity_poly.entity_id
_entity_poly.type
_entity_poly.pdbx_seq_one_letter_code
_entity_poly.pdbx_strand_id
1 'polypeptide(L)'
;MFLRWASQSGAADRIHPVPSPYADPCTAYPIDTYRAWMRRFATDETIRLRTRICGLIAGITGRPTTTIAALTTASIIDDGDQMRLRLGLTPVQLPPPLPALIRLQLAAPRRWDTASTWLFPSKLRAGAHVHASRFAADLQNLTCRVVGLRGAALLNLAATMPVGPLCDLTGMSPNVAARWQLVAASAYAQYPAMRM
;
A
#
# COMPACT_ATOMS: atom_id res chain seq x y z
N MET A 1 19.60 15.11 -2.23
CA MET A 1 20.97 15.34 -1.76
C MET A 1 20.99 16.64 -0.95
N PHE A 2 20.56 16.58 0.31
CA PHE A 2 20.45 17.74 1.23
C PHE A 2 20.80 17.35 2.69
N LEU A 3 20.71 16.05 3.01
CA LEU A 3 21.00 15.52 4.34
C LEU A 3 22.50 15.45 4.70
N ARG A 4 23.40 15.59 3.73
CA ARG A 4 24.85 15.53 3.99
C ARG A 4 25.45 16.86 4.46
N TRP A 5 24.72 17.98 4.31
CA TRP A 5 25.16 19.30 4.78
C TRP A 5 24.79 19.56 6.25
N ALA A 6 23.65 19.05 6.73
CA ALA A 6 23.17 19.30 8.09
C ALA A 6 23.96 18.57 9.19
N SER A 7 24.72 17.52 8.88
CA SER A 7 25.51 16.79 9.89
C SER A 7 26.88 17.41 10.16
N GLN A 8 27.34 18.40 9.38
CA GLN A 8 28.63 19.05 9.58
C GLN A 8 28.56 20.35 10.40
N SER A 9 27.37 20.95 10.53
CA SER A 9 27.19 22.26 11.18
C SER A 9 26.83 22.21 12.66
N GLY A 10 26.87 21.04 13.31
CA GLY A 10 26.56 20.91 14.76
C GLY A 10 25.11 21.28 15.14
N ALA A 11 24.25 21.62 14.18
CA ALA A 11 22.86 22.03 14.39
C ALA A 11 21.89 20.83 14.42
N ALA A 12 22.37 19.61 14.24
CA ALA A 12 21.55 18.41 14.07
C ALA A 12 21.34 17.59 15.35
N ASP A 13 21.69 18.11 16.53
CA ASP A 13 21.51 17.37 17.79
C ASP A 13 20.06 17.39 18.31
N ARG A 14 19.14 18.05 17.58
CA ARG A 14 17.71 18.17 17.97
C ARG A 14 16.71 17.80 16.88
N ILE A 15 17.16 17.28 15.74
CA ILE A 15 16.25 16.80 14.70
C ILE A 15 16.02 15.30 14.93
N HIS A 16 15.15 14.99 15.89
CA HIS A 16 14.53 13.66 15.89
C HIS A 16 13.67 13.56 14.61
N PRO A 17 13.87 12.53 13.77
CA PRO A 17 12.94 12.28 12.68
C PRO A 17 11.55 12.14 13.30
N VAL A 18 10.62 13.04 12.96
CA VAL A 18 9.22 12.89 13.37
C VAL A 18 8.81 11.48 12.93
N PRO A 19 8.40 10.59 13.87
CA PRO A 19 7.97 9.25 13.50
C PRO A 19 6.90 9.39 12.43
N SER A 20 7.14 8.80 11.26
CA SER A 20 6.15 8.80 10.21
C SER A 20 4.87 8.20 10.80
N PRO A 21 3.70 8.86 10.68
CA PRO A 21 2.44 8.28 11.17
C PRO A 21 2.12 6.93 10.52
N TYR A 22 2.74 6.65 9.36
CA TYR A 22 2.67 5.36 8.66
C TYR A 22 3.52 4.24 9.30
N ALA A 23 4.34 4.58 10.28
CA ALA A 23 5.23 3.65 10.97
C ALA A 23 4.76 3.36 12.41
N ASP A 24 3.69 4.01 12.88
CA ASP A 24 3.08 3.79 14.19
C ASP A 24 1.99 2.71 14.10
N PRO A 25 2.21 1.52 14.69
CA PRO A 25 1.23 0.43 14.69
C PRO A 25 -0.08 0.77 15.41
N CYS A 26 -0.09 1.73 16.33
CA CYS A 26 -1.30 2.17 17.05
C CYS A 26 -2.36 2.79 16.11
N THR A 27 -1.98 3.09 14.87
CA THR A 27 -2.88 3.63 13.86
C THR A 27 -3.61 2.56 13.04
N ALA A 28 -3.29 1.28 13.23
CA ALA A 28 -3.86 0.15 12.50
C ALA A 28 -5.36 -0.03 12.78
N TYR A 29 -6.11 -0.40 11.75
CA TYR A 29 -7.50 -0.80 11.96
C TYR A 29 -7.61 -2.12 12.72
N PRO A 30 -8.61 -2.27 13.61
CA PRO A 30 -9.01 -3.58 14.11
C PRO A 30 -9.30 -4.55 12.96
N ILE A 31 -9.09 -5.85 13.20
CA ILE A 31 -9.19 -6.87 12.15
C ILE A 31 -10.54 -6.87 11.43
N ASP A 32 -11.64 -6.63 12.15
CA ASP A 32 -12.99 -6.61 11.56
C ASP A 32 -13.20 -5.38 10.68
N THR A 33 -12.74 -4.21 11.12
CA THR A 33 -12.79 -2.97 10.31
C THR A 33 -11.92 -3.11 9.06
N TYR A 34 -10.72 -3.69 9.20
CA TYR A 34 -9.85 -3.99 8.06
C TYR A 34 -10.53 -4.95 7.08
N ARG A 35 -11.07 -6.07 7.57
CA ARG A 35 -11.78 -7.07 6.73
C ARG A 35 -13.00 -6.46 6.05
N ALA A 36 -13.76 -5.62 6.74
CA ALA A 36 -14.91 -4.92 6.17
C ALA A 36 -14.50 -4.02 5.00
N TRP A 37 -13.41 -3.25 5.15
CA TRP A 37 -12.88 -2.44 4.05
C TRP A 37 -12.36 -3.28 2.89
N MET A 38 -11.61 -4.35 3.16
CA MET A 38 -11.10 -5.25 2.12
C MET A 38 -12.24 -5.89 1.32
N ARG A 39 -13.29 -6.36 2.01
CA ARG A 39 -14.52 -6.86 1.36
C ARG A 39 -15.20 -5.77 0.54
N ARG A 40 -15.36 -4.58 1.10
CA ARG A 40 -16.00 -3.46 0.41
C ARG A 40 -15.24 -3.06 -0.85
N PHE A 41 -13.91 -2.95 -0.83
CA PHE A 41 -13.16 -2.71 -2.07
C PHE A 41 -13.26 -3.87 -3.07
N ALA A 42 -13.40 -5.10 -2.58
CA ALA A 42 -13.59 -6.26 -3.44
C ALA A 42 -14.96 -6.27 -4.13
N THR A 43 -16.04 -5.82 -3.47
CA THR A 43 -17.42 -6.05 -3.96
C THR A 43 -18.22 -4.79 -4.29
N ASP A 44 -17.95 -3.64 -3.66
CA ASP A 44 -18.77 -2.43 -3.80
C ASP A 44 -18.40 -1.66 -5.07
N GLU A 45 -19.18 -1.87 -6.14
CA GLU A 45 -18.96 -1.25 -7.45
C GLU A 45 -19.31 0.25 -7.49
N THR A 46 -19.97 0.78 -6.45
CA THR A 46 -20.20 2.23 -6.33
C THR A 46 -18.91 3.00 -6.06
N ILE A 47 -17.90 2.31 -5.51
CA ILE A 47 -16.56 2.87 -5.32
C ILE A 47 -15.83 2.88 -6.67
N ARG A 48 -15.26 4.04 -7.02
CA ARG A 48 -14.44 4.21 -8.23
C ARG A 48 -13.40 3.10 -8.35
N LEU A 49 -13.33 2.46 -9.51
CA LEU A 49 -12.45 1.31 -9.79
C LEU A 49 -11.01 1.52 -9.31
N ARG A 50 -10.39 2.66 -9.66
CA ARG A 50 -9.02 2.98 -9.22
C ARG A 50 -8.86 2.99 -7.70
N THR A 51 -9.88 3.45 -6.97
CA THR A 51 -9.87 3.55 -5.50
C THR A 51 -10.00 2.16 -4.89
N ARG A 52 -10.83 1.28 -5.48
CA ARG A 52 -10.92 -0.14 -5.10
C ARG A 52 -9.58 -0.84 -5.26
N ILE A 53 -8.95 -0.72 -6.44
CA ILE A 53 -7.64 -1.31 -6.72
C ILE A 53 -6.58 -0.76 -5.74
N CYS A 54 -6.55 0.56 -5.54
CA CYS A 54 -5.62 1.19 -4.62
C CYS A 54 -5.81 0.71 -3.17
N GLY A 55 -7.05 0.62 -2.70
CA GLY A 55 -7.39 0.15 -1.35
C GLY A 55 -6.96 -1.31 -1.14
N LEU A 56 -7.24 -2.18 -2.11
CA LEU A 56 -6.84 -3.60 -2.06
C LEU A 56 -5.32 -3.75 -2.07
N ILE A 57 -4.60 -3.08 -2.97
CA ILE A 57 -3.13 -3.15 -3.00
C ILE A 57 -2.55 -2.63 -1.69
N ALA A 58 -3.02 -1.48 -1.18
CA ALA A 58 -2.54 -0.93 0.08
C ALA A 58 -2.81 -1.87 1.26
N GLY A 59 -3.99 -2.51 1.28
CA GLY A 59 -4.41 -3.43 2.33
C GLY A 59 -3.75 -4.81 2.26
N ILE A 60 -3.24 -5.24 1.11
CA ILE A 60 -2.51 -6.51 0.98
C ILE A 60 -1.02 -6.31 1.24
N THR A 61 -0.45 -5.22 0.70
CA THR A 61 1.00 -5.07 0.57
C THR A 61 1.57 -4.08 1.59
N GLY A 62 0.72 -3.31 2.26
CA GLY A 62 1.16 -2.26 3.17
C GLY A 62 1.98 -1.18 2.45
N ARG A 63 1.79 -0.94 1.14
CA ARG A 63 2.51 0.08 0.35
C ARG A 63 1.73 1.40 0.18
N PRO A 64 2.42 2.55 0.17
CA PRO A 64 1.76 3.84 0.28
C PRO A 64 1.08 4.19 -1.04
N THR A 65 0.05 5.04 -0.99
CA THR A 65 -0.69 5.46 -2.18
C THR A 65 0.20 6.13 -3.22
N THR A 66 1.31 6.76 -2.80
CA THR A 66 2.34 7.32 -3.68
C THR A 66 2.97 6.25 -4.56
N THR A 67 3.36 5.13 -3.99
CA THR A 67 3.92 4.01 -4.74
C THR A 67 2.88 3.35 -5.64
N ILE A 68 1.65 3.20 -5.15
CA ILE A 68 0.56 2.60 -5.92
C ILE A 68 0.16 3.49 -7.11
N ALA A 69 0.15 4.81 -6.92
CA ALA A 69 -0.16 5.76 -7.98
C ALA A 69 0.86 5.71 -9.13
N ALA A 70 2.12 5.44 -8.82
CA ALA A 70 3.21 5.32 -9.78
C ALA A 70 3.35 3.93 -10.41
N LEU A 71 2.34 3.04 -10.28
CA LEU A 71 2.38 1.74 -10.96
C LEU A 71 2.22 1.89 -12.47
N THR A 72 3.00 1.09 -13.20
CA THR A 72 2.99 1.00 -14.67
C THR A 72 2.63 -0.39 -15.13
N THR A 73 2.29 -0.56 -16.41
CA THR A 73 2.11 -1.88 -17.04
C THR A 73 3.35 -2.77 -16.90
N ALA A 74 4.57 -2.20 -16.90
CA ALA A 74 5.81 -2.95 -16.67
C ALA A 74 5.95 -3.51 -15.24
N SER A 75 5.17 -2.98 -14.28
CA SER A 75 5.09 -3.53 -12.92
C SER A 75 4.16 -4.75 -12.84
N ILE A 76 3.37 -5.02 -13.87
CA ILE A 76 2.37 -6.10 -13.91
C ILE A 76 2.96 -7.27 -14.69
N ILE A 77 2.90 -8.45 -14.09
CA ILE A 77 3.22 -9.73 -14.73
C ILE A 77 1.91 -10.51 -14.76
N ASP A 78 1.26 -10.56 -15.91
CA ASP A 78 0.00 -11.27 -16.11
C ASP A 78 0.23 -12.43 -17.07
N ASP A 79 0.06 -13.66 -16.58
CA ASP A 79 0.14 -14.89 -17.38
C ASP A 79 -1.24 -15.44 -17.78
N GLY A 80 -2.31 -14.70 -17.48
CA GLY A 80 -3.70 -15.04 -17.78
C GLY A 80 -4.40 -15.74 -16.61
N ASP A 81 -3.75 -16.70 -15.98
CA ASP A 81 -4.29 -17.41 -14.80
C ASP A 81 -3.98 -16.65 -13.51
N GLN A 82 -2.71 -16.26 -13.34
CA GLN A 82 -2.21 -15.52 -12.20
C GLN A 82 -1.73 -14.13 -12.63
N MET A 83 -1.91 -13.17 -11.72
CA MET A 83 -1.31 -11.85 -11.87
C MET A 83 -0.38 -11.61 -10.70
N ARG A 84 0.85 -11.21 -11.00
CA ARG A 84 1.84 -10.78 -10.02
C ARG A 84 2.16 -9.30 -10.21
N LEU A 85 2.44 -8.64 -9.10
CA LEU A 85 2.79 -7.22 -9.08
C LEU A 85 4.22 -7.03 -8.55
N ARG A 86 5.07 -6.39 -9.34
CA ARG A 86 6.42 -5.98 -8.94
C ARG A 86 6.33 -4.77 -8.03
N LEU A 87 6.47 -5.01 -6.73
CA LEU A 87 6.51 -3.97 -5.73
C LEU A 87 7.89 -3.85 -5.05
N GLY A 88 8.67 -4.92 -5.03
CA GLY A 88 10.07 -4.88 -4.65
C GLY A 88 10.88 -5.83 -5.51
N LEU A 89 11.87 -6.47 -4.90
CA LEU A 89 12.69 -7.48 -5.56
C LEU A 89 11.86 -8.69 -5.97
N THR A 90 10.96 -9.13 -5.09
CA THR A 90 10.10 -10.30 -5.31
C THR A 90 8.69 -9.85 -5.75
N PRO A 91 8.21 -10.28 -6.93
CA PRO A 91 6.83 -10.04 -7.34
C PRO A 91 5.82 -10.73 -6.41
N VAL A 92 4.70 -10.07 -6.15
CA VAL A 92 3.65 -10.54 -5.23
C VAL A 92 2.47 -11.05 -6.04
N GLN A 93 2.03 -12.29 -5.76
CA GLN A 93 0.80 -12.82 -6.36
C GLN A 93 -0.42 -12.07 -5.84
N LEU A 94 -1.25 -11.60 -6.76
CA LEU A 94 -2.44 -10.82 -6.45
C LEU A 94 -3.64 -11.76 -6.27
N PRO A 95 -4.30 -11.74 -5.10
CA PRO A 95 -5.49 -12.55 -4.89
C PRO A 95 -6.70 -11.99 -5.65
N PRO A 96 -7.68 -12.83 -6.01
CA PRO A 96 -8.99 -12.36 -6.48
C PRO A 96 -9.62 -11.37 -5.49
N PRO A 97 -10.35 -10.34 -5.96
CA PRO A 97 -10.70 -10.04 -7.36
C PRO A 97 -9.70 -9.13 -8.08
N LEU A 98 -8.53 -8.86 -7.48
CA LEU A 98 -7.63 -7.81 -7.92
C LEU A 98 -7.12 -7.96 -9.37
N PRO A 99 -6.78 -9.16 -9.87
CA PRO A 99 -6.41 -9.35 -11.27
C PRO A 99 -7.49 -8.87 -12.24
N ALA A 100 -8.75 -9.23 -11.98
CA ALA A 100 -9.88 -8.84 -12.84
C ALA A 100 -10.09 -7.31 -12.83
N LEU A 101 -9.98 -6.67 -11.65
CA LEU A 101 -10.10 -5.22 -11.55
C LEU A 101 -8.97 -4.48 -12.29
N ILE A 102 -7.74 -5.00 -12.22
CA ILE A 102 -6.60 -4.42 -12.95
C ILE A 102 -6.79 -4.58 -14.46
N ARG A 103 -7.22 -5.75 -14.94
CA ARG A 103 -7.54 -5.96 -16.37
C ARG A 103 -8.63 -4.98 -16.84
N LEU A 104 -9.69 -4.80 -16.05
CA LEU A 104 -10.73 -3.81 -16.33
C LEU A 104 -10.18 -2.38 -16.40
N GLN A 105 -9.28 -2.01 -15.48
CA GLN A 105 -8.64 -0.70 -15.46
C GLN A 105 -7.72 -0.48 -16.68
N LEU A 106 -7.03 -1.52 -17.16
CA LEU A 106 -6.17 -1.46 -18.34
C LEU A 106 -6.98 -1.39 -19.65
N ALA A 107 -8.12 -2.11 -19.71
CA ALA A 107 -9.00 -2.12 -20.87
C ALA A 107 -9.83 -0.83 -21.03
N ALA A 108 -9.93 0.00 -19.99
CA ALA A 108 -10.70 1.23 -20.03
C ALA A 108 -10.14 2.19 -21.11
N PRO A 109 -10.99 2.69 -22.05
CA PRO A 109 -10.54 3.51 -23.15
C PRO A 109 -9.92 4.83 -22.68
N ARG A 110 -8.78 5.17 -23.27
CA ARG A 110 -7.99 6.36 -22.92
C ARG A 110 -8.16 7.42 -24.01
N ARG A 111 -8.78 8.55 -23.67
CA ARG A 111 -9.12 9.58 -24.68
C ARG A 111 -7.95 10.47 -25.10
N TRP A 112 -6.98 10.71 -24.22
CA TRP A 112 -6.02 11.81 -24.37
C TRP A 112 -4.57 11.39 -24.07
N ASP A 113 -4.35 10.17 -23.56
CA ASP A 113 -3.03 9.61 -23.26
C ASP A 113 -3.03 8.10 -23.58
N THR A 114 -3.22 7.79 -24.87
CA THR A 114 -3.40 6.43 -25.40
C THR A 114 -2.15 5.57 -25.26
N ALA A 115 -0.96 6.16 -25.39
CA ALA A 115 0.32 5.47 -25.28
C ALA A 115 0.85 5.34 -23.83
N SER A 116 0.11 5.81 -22.82
CA SER A 116 0.59 5.81 -21.44
C SER A 116 0.86 4.41 -20.90
N THR A 117 1.97 4.25 -20.22
CA THR A 117 2.31 3.01 -19.51
C THR A 117 1.81 3.01 -18.07
N TRP A 118 1.23 4.11 -17.58
CA TRP A 118 0.71 4.19 -16.21
C TRP A 118 -0.54 3.32 -16.06
N LEU A 119 -0.64 2.60 -14.94
CA LEU A 119 -1.86 1.90 -14.53
C LEU A 119 -2.97 2.91 -14.20
N PHE A 120 -2.58 4.04 -13.61
CA PHE A 120 -3.44 5.15 -13.28
C PHE A 120 -2.93 6.43 -13.96
N PRO A 121 -3.16 6.62 -15.27
CA PRO A 121 -2.79 7.87 -15.93
C PRO A 121 -3.51 9.05 -15.27
N SER A 122 -2.89 10.23 -15.34
CA SER A 122 -3.52 11.49 -14.94
C SER A 122 -4.80 11.72 -15.76
N LYS A 123 -5.54 12.80 -15.51
CA LYS A 123 -6.51 13.34 -16.49
C LYS A 123 -6.14 14.76 -16.93
N LEU A 124 -5.08 15.30 -16.33
CA LEU A 124 -4.71 16.72 -16.42
C LEU A 124 -3.34 16.91 -17.09
N ARG A 125 -2.47 15.90 -17.10
CA ARG A 125 -1.08 16.01 -17.60
C ARG A 125 -0.62 14.74 -18.29
N ALA A 126 -0.33 14.82 -19.58
CA ALA A 126 0.00 13.65 -20.42
C ALA A 126 1.37 13.10 -19.99
N GLY A 127 1.52 11.78 -20.03
CA GLY A 127 2.74 11.11 -19.60
C GLY A 127 2.96 11.11 -18.08
N ALA A 128 2.00 11.59 -17.28
CA ALA A 128 2.05 11.53 -15.81
C ALA A 128 0.98 10.59 -15.26
N HIS A 129 1.25 10.00 -14.10
CA HIS A 129 0.24 9.26 -13.34
C HIS A 129 -0.66 10.20 -12.52
N VAL A 130 -1.76 9.66 -12.00
CA VAL A 130 -2.64 10.37 -11.07
C VAL A 130 -1.85 10.77 -9.82
N HIS A 131 -2.11 11.98 -9.31
CA HIS A 131 -1.46 12.40 -8.08
C HIS A 131 -1.96 11.59 -6.88
N ALA A 132 -1.06 11.15 -6.00
CA ALA A 132 -1.37 10.27 -4.88
C ALA A 132 -2.38 10.86 -3.88
N SER A 133 -2.40 12.20 -3.74
CA SER A 133 -3.41 12.90 -2.93
C SER A 133 -4.84 12.64 -3.41
N ARG A 134 -5.03 12.28 -4.68
CA ARG A 134 -6.36 11.93 -5.19
C ARG A 134 -6.86 10.61 -4.62
N PHE A 135 -5.99 9.62 -4.44
CA PHE A 135 -6.37 8.40 -3.72
C PHE A 135 -6.66 8.67 -2.26
N ALA A 136 -5.83 9.51 -1.61
CA ALA A 136 -6.06 9.89 -0.22
C ALA A 136 -7.42 10.59 -0.05
N ALA A 137 -7.75 11.55 -0.92
CA ALA A 137 -9.04 12.23 -0.91
C ALA A 137 -10.20 11.29 -1.24
N ASP A 138 -10.06 10.41 -2.24
CA ASP A 138 -11.09 9.45 -2.61
C ASP A 138 -11.38 8.46 -1.46
N LEU A 139 -10.36 8.04 -0.70
CA LEU A 139 -10.51 7.19 0.49
C LEU A 139 -11.09 7.97 1.68
N GLN A 140 -10.64 9.20 1.90
CA GLN A 140 -11.14 10.07 2.97
C GLN A 140 -12.63 10.38 2.80
N ASN A 141 -13.11 10.57 1.56
CA ASN A 141 -14.53 10.76 1.27
C ASN A 141 -15.38 9.53 1.58
N LEU A 142 -14.77 8.35 1.68
CA LEU A 142 -15.43 7.12 2.14
C LEU A 142 -15.31 6.95 3.67
N THR A 143 -14.69 7.91 4.38
CA THR A 143 -14.30 7.79 5.80
C THR A 143 -13.28 6.65 6.02
N CYS A 144 -12.55 6.27 4.97
CA CYS A 144 -11.50 5.27 5.04
C CYS A 144 -10.14 5.94 5.25
N ARG A 145 -9.50 5.68 6.40
CA ARG A 145 -8.12 6.11 6.65
C ARG A 145 -7.14 5.11 6.08
N VAL A 146 -6.44 5.50 5.02
CA VAL A 146 -5.42 4.65 4.39
C VAL A 146 -4.31 4.22 5.35
N VAL A 147 -3.96 5.07 6.32
CA VAL A 147 -2.99 4.73 7.37
C VAL A 147 -3.44 3.50 8.16
N GLY A 148 -4.74 3.41 8.50
CA GLY A 148 -5.27 2.29 9.28
C GLY A 148 -5.32 0.98 8.48
N LEU A 149 -5.65 1.06 7.19
CA LEU A 149 -5.56 -0.10 6.28
C LEU A 149 -4.12 -0.62 6.19
N ARG A 150 -3.18 0.29 5.97
CA ARG A 150 -1.76 -0.04 5.87
C ARG A 150 -1.23 -0.62 7.16
N GLY A 151 -1.57 -0.03 8.30
CA GLY A 151 -1.14 -0.52 9.61
C GLY A 151 -1.63 -1.95 9.87
N ALA A 152 -2.90 -2.24 9.59
CA ALA A 152 -3.45 -3.59 9.73
C ALA A 152 -2.78 -4.59 8.77
N ALA A 153 -2.52 -4.18 7.52
CA ALA A 153 -1.78 -4.98 6.56
C ALA A 153 -0.37 -5.31 7.07
N LEU A 154 0.36 -4.29 7.56
CA LEU A 154 1.72 -4.43 8.06
C LEU A 154 1.80 -5.30 9.32
N LEU A 155 0.83 -5.20 10.24
CA LEU A 155 0.73 -6.12 11.38
C LEU A 155 0.58 -7.58 10.93
N ASN A 156 -0.32 -7.83 9.97
CA ASN A 156 -0.54 -9.19 9.47
C ASN A 156 0.69 -9.74 8.74
N LEU A 157 1.32 -8.93 7.89
CA LEU A 157 2.55 -9.31 7.18
C LEU A 157 3.71 -9.53 8.16
N ALA A 158 3.90 -8.67 9.15
CA ALA A 158 4.96 -8.81 10.14
C ALA A 158 4.77 -10.04 11.05
N ALA A 159 3.52 -10.45 11.30
CA ALA A 159 3.22 -11.67 12.04
C ALA A 159 3.50 -12.96 11.25
N THR A 160 3.53 -12.89 9.92
CA THR A 160 3.59 -14.07 9.04
C THR A 160 4.88 -14.17 8.23
N MET A 161 5.69 -13.10 8.19
CA MET A 161 6.88 -13.02 7.35
C MET A 161 8.14 -12.64 8.17
N PRO A 162 9.32 -13.20 7.83
CA PRO A 162 10.60 -12.72 8.34
C PRO A 162 10.93 -11.29 7.86
N VAL A 163 11.88 -10.63 8.53
CA VAL A 163 12.29 -9.23 8.26
C VAL A 163 12.68 -9.00 6.80
N GLY A 164 13.51 -9.87 6.21
CA GLY A 164 14.01 -9.70 4.84
C GLY A 164 12.87 -9.63 3.81
N PRO A 165 12.04 -10.68 3.69
CA PRO A 165 10.87 -10.66 2.80
C PRO A 165 9.89 -9.52 3.08
N LEU A 166 9.71 -9.12 4.35
CA LEU A 166 8.88 -7.98 4.71
C LEU A 166 9.44 -6.66 4.19
N CYS A 167 10.75 -6.44 4.32
CA CYS A 167 11.46 -5.31 3.75
C CYS A 167 11.32 -5.26 2.23
N ASP A 168 11.52 -6.38 1.54
CA ASP A 168 11.41 -6.48 0.09
C ASP A 168 10.01 -6.13 -0.39
N LEU A 169 8.98 -6.67 0.27
CA LEU A 169 7.58 -6.45 -0.08
C LEU A 169 7.16 -4.98 0.11
N THR A 170 7.49 -4.42 1.26
CA THR A 170 6.95 -3.12 1.70
C THR A 170 7.84 -1.95 1.28
N GLY A 171 9.13 -2.19 1.06
CA GLY A 171 10.17 -1.19 0.82
C GLY A 171 10.67 -0.48 2.08
N MET A 172 10.38 -1.03 3.28
CA MET A 172 10.83 -0.43 4.55
C MET A 172 12.24 -0.90 4.95
N SER A 173 12.91 -0.12 5.80
CA SER A 173 14.22 -0.53 6.35
C SER A 173 14.07 -1.69 7.35
N PRO A 174 15.13 -2.51 7.55
CA PRO A 174 15.12 -3.61 8.52
C PRO A 174 14.71 -3.18 9.93
N ASN A 175 15.14 -1.99 10.38
CA ASN A 175 14.78 -1.48 11.71
C ASN A 175 13.27 -1.20 11.83
N VAL A 176 12.65 -0.67 10.78
CA VAL A 176 11.19 -0.43 10.76
C VAL A 176 10.46 -1.77 10.74
N ALA A 177 10.91 -2.73 9.91
CA ALA A 177 10.34 -4.07 9.84
C ALA A 177 10.41 -4.81 11.18
N ALA A 178 11.57 -4.80 11.85
CA ALA A 178 11.74 -5.38 13.17
C ALA A 178 10.80 -4.76 14.21
N ARG A 179 10.59 -3.44 14.15
CA ARG A 179 9.61 -2.77 15.03
C ARG A 179 8.19 -3.28 14.79
N TRP A 180 7.77 -3.45 13.53
CA TRP A 180 6.47 -4.02 13.22
C TRP A 180 6.33 -5.46 13.70
N GLN A 181 7.40 -6.28 13.65
CA GLN A 181 7.37 -7.64 14.20
C GLN A 181 7.20 -7.67 15.71
N LEU A 182 7.90 -6.79 16.44
CA LEU A 182 7.73 -6.68 17.90
C LEU A 182 6.29 -6.31 18.27
N VAL A 183 5.69 -5.36 17.54
CA VAL A 183 4.30 -4.96 17.82
C VAL A 183 3.30 -6.01 17.36
N ALA A 184 3.56 -6.71 16.26
CA ALA A 184 2.75 -7.86 15.88
C ALA A 184 2.77 -8.94 16.97
N ALA A 185 3.96 -9.29 17.50
CA ALA A 185 4.09 -10.26 18.57
C ALA A 185 3.31 -9.86 19.84
N SER A 186 3.36 -8.58 20.24
CA SER A 186 2.61 -8.10 21.39
C SER A 186 1.10 -8.05 21.16
N ALA A 187 0.66 -7.64 19.97
CA ALA A 187 -0.76 -7.65 19.59
C ALA A 187 -1.34 -9.08 19.57
N TYR A 188 -0.57 -10.07 19.12
CA TYR A 188 -0.94 -11.48 19.19
C TYR A 188 -0.90 -12.02 20.62
N ALA A 189 0.03 -11.57 21.47
CA ALA A 189 0.09 -11.96 22.87
C ALA A 189 -1.08 -11.39 23.71
N GLN A 190 -1.63 -10.24 23.32
CA GLN A 190 -2.83 -9.64 23.93
C GLN A 190 -4.14 -10.23 23.40
N TYR A 191 -4.09 -11.14 22.43
CA TYR A 191 -5.25 -11.84 21.89
C TYR A 191 -5.50 -13.11 22.73
N PRO A 192 -6.52 -13.16 23.60
CA PRO A 192 -6.87 -14.41 24.27
C PRO A 192 -7.36 -15.41 23.22
N ALA A 193 -7.07 -16.69 23.45
CA ALA A 193 -7.47 -17.80 22.60
C ALA A 193 -8.95 -17.70 22.17
N MET A 194 -9.18 -17.43 20.89
CA MET A 194 -10.45 -17.73 20.23
C MET A 194 -10.16 -18.54 18.96
N ARG A 195 -9.69 -19.76 19.21
CA ARG A 195 -9.78 -20.89 18.29
C ARG A 195 -10.28 -22.08 19.11
N MET A 196 -11.60 -22.24 19.11
CA MET A 196 -12.30 -23.52 19.24
C MET A 196 -13.29 -23.59 18.08
#